data_AF-A0A9W9ZNU9-F1
#
_entry.id   AF-A0A9W9ZNU9-F1
#
_cell.length_a   1.000
_cell.length_b   1.000
_cell.length_c   1.000
_cell.angle_alpha   90.00
_cell.angle_beta   90.00
_cell.angle_gamma   90.00
#
_symmetry.space_group_name_H-M   'P 1'
#
loop_
_entity.id
_entity.type
_entity.pdbx_description
1 polymer ?
#
loop_
_entity_poly.entity_id
_entity_poly.type
_entity_poly.pdbx_seq_one_letter_code
_entity_poly.pdbx_strand_id
1 'polypeptide(L)'
;MSRRNLFTSHRETNQEATDAAINLYRFKVHYYDKEDLYSEGTKVGEGEILLLYQRHPDKGVQGEETVSWKEALRDIDVDLEAAKWGESPQQVADEVDSLTFCCCECCHSIKCQKLSSVMYGAFPQHNTVNQFFTPRMLEAYHREGYNACVEAEAAEFLGAVNGIETTSTIEYHTGL
;
A
#
# COMPACT_ATOMS: atom_id res chain seq x y z
N MET A 1 20.48 5.15 26.62
CA MET A 1 20.47 3.83 25.96
C MET A 1 19.32 3.81 24.97
N SER A 2 19.61 3.63 23.68
CA SER A 2 18.61 3.66 22.61
C SER A 2 17.82 2.35 22.64
N ARG A 3 16.51 2.43 22.96
CA ARG A 3 15.58 1.30 22.95
C ARG A 3 15.29 0.94 21.50
N ARG A 4 15.77 -0.21 21.04
CA ARG A 4 15.38 -0.76 19.72
C ARG A 4 14.13 -1.61 19.94
N ASN A 5 12.98 -1.14 19.49
CA ASN A 5 11.76 -1.94 19.47
C ASN A 5 11.94 -3.03 18.40
N LEU A 6 11.95 -4.31 18.81
CA LEU A 6 11.99 -5.45 17.90
C LEU A 6 10.56 -5.90 17.58
N PHE A 7 10.26 -6.00 16.30
CA PHE A 7 8.97 -6.45 15.78
C PHE A 7 8.97 -7.98 15.65
N THR A 8 8.01 -8.67 16.26
CA THR A 8 7.82 -10.12 16.09
C THR A 8 6.39 -10.36 15.62
N SER A 9 6.22 -10.85 14.39
CA SER A 9 4.90 -11.13 13.80
C SER A 9 4.57 -12.61 13.92
N HIS A 10 3.43 -12.93 14.54
CA HIS A 10 2.84 -14.27 14.51
C HIS A 10 1.69 -14.30 13.50
N ARG A 11 1.74 -15.27 12.57
CA ARG A 11 0.73 -15.49 11.54
C ARG A 11 -0.40 -16.34 12.10
N GLU A 12 -1.58 -15.74 12.32
CA GLU A 12 -2.83 -16.48 12.46
C GLU A 12 -3.58 -16.40 11.13
N THR A 13 -3.64 -17.50 10.39
CA THR A 13 -4.45 -17.60 9.16
C THR A 13 -5.86 -18.04 9.51
N ASN A 14 -6.82 -17.11 9.45
CA ASN A 14 -8.23 -17.48 9.33
C ASN A 14 -8.49 -17.87 7.87
N GLN A 15 -8.88 -19.13 7.69
CA GLN A 15 -9.06 -19.83 6.44
C GLN A 15 -10.48 -19.58 5.88
N GLU A 16 -10.72 -18.43 5.26
CA GLU A 16 -11.81 -18.24 4.28
C GLU A 16 -11.30 -17.37 3.13
N ALA A 17 -10.35 -17.93 2.37
CA ALA A 17 -9.94 -17.38 1.09
C ALA A 17 -10.83 -18.01 0.02
N THR A 18 -11.92 -17.32 -0.34
CA THR A 18 -12.63 -17.57 -1.60
C THR A 18 -11.87 -16.89 -2.74
N ASP A 19 -11.62 -17.64 -3.81
CA ASP A 19 -10.85 -17.29 -5.01
C ASP A 19 -11.43 -16.11 -5.83
N ALA A 20 -11.34 -14.89 -5.30
CA ALA A 20 -11.36 -13.65 -6.08
C ALA A 20 -10.83 -12.49 -5.21
N ALA A 21 -9.88 -11.73 -5.74
CA ALA A 21 -9.66 -10.32 -5.40
C ALA A 21 -9.48 -9.95 -3.90
N ILE A 22 -8.51 -10.53 -3.20
CA ILE A 22 -8.06 -9.96 -1.93
C ILE A 22 -6.58 -9.56 -2.06
N ASN A 23 -6.34 -8.29 -2.42
CA ASN A 23 -5.02 -7.64 -2.42
C ASN A 23 -4.75 -6.91 -1.08
N LEU A 24 -5.43 -7.36 -0.03
CA LEU A 24 -5.49 -6.74 1.28
C LEU A 24 -5.27 -7.79 2.36
N TYR A 25 -4.31 -7.56 3.25
CA TYR A 25 -4.14 -8.41 4.42
C TYR A 25 -4.18 -7.57 5.68
N ARG A 26 -5.04 -7.97 6.61
CA ARG A 26 -5.12 -7.37 7.94
C ARG A 26 -4.54 -8.34 8.96
N PHE A 27 -3.59 -7.86 9.75
CA PHE A 27 -2.91 -8.65 10.77
C PHE A 27 -3.12 -8.00 12.13
N LYS A 28 -3.50 -8.80 13.13
CA LYS A 28 -3.38 -8.40 14.52
C LYS A 28 -1.95 -8.63 14.99
N VAL A 29 -1.35 -7.63 15.63
CA VAL A 29 0.02 -7.70 16.15
C VAL A 29 0.02 -7.47 17.64
N HIS A 30 0.97 -8.11 18.33
CA HIS A 30 1.18 -7.95 19.77
C HIS A 30 2.55 -7.32 20.01
N TYR A 31 2.60 -6.28 20.83
CA TYR A 31 3.83 -5.61 21.22
C TYR A 31 4.32 -6.17 22.55
N TYR A 32 5.61 -6.48 22.63
CA TYR A 32 6.25 -7.02 23.83
C TYR A 32 7.40 -6.10 24.24
N ASP A 33 7.48 -5.80 25.53
CA ASP A 33 8.67 -5.19 26.14
C ASP A 33 9.61 -6.32 26.57
N LYS A 34 10.88 -6.18 26.20
CA LYS A 34 11.92 -7.20 26.39
C LYS A 34 13.13 -6.55 27.05
N GLU A 35 13.60 -7.18 28.13
CA GLU A 35 14.83 -6.75 28.81
C GLU A 35 16.07 -7.04 27.96
N ASP A 36 16.06 -8.17 27.24
CA ASP A 36 17.06 -8.55 26.25
C ASP A 36 16.47 -9.40 25.11
N LEU A 37 17.30 -9.70 24.09
CA LEU A 37 16.90 -10.43 22.88
C LEU A 37 16.43 -11.87 23.12
N TYR A 38 16.80 -12.47 24.24
CA TYR A 38 16.52 -13.88 24.55
C TYR A 38 15.35 -14.04 25.53
N SER A 39 14.92 -12.95 26.18
CA SER A 39 13.74 -12.93 27.03
C SER A 39 12.44 -13.12 26.23
N GLU A 40 11.49 -13.84 26.84
CA GLU A 40 10.15 -14.06 26.29
C GLU A 40 9.39 -12.73 26.12
N GLY A 41 9.65 -11.77 27.02
CA GLY A 41 9.08 -10.43 27.02
C GLY A 41 7.68 -10.38 27.66
N THR A 42 7.29 -9.21 28.14
CA THR A 42 5.93 -8.96 28.65
C THR A 42 5.11 -8.30 27.56
N LYS A 43 3.92 -8.82 27.26
CA LYS A 43 3.00 -8.17 26.32
C LYS A 43 2.56 -6.82 26.88
N VAL A 44 2.85 -5.74 26.15
CA VAL A 44 2.55 -4.36 26.55
C VAL A 44 1.49 -3.71 25.66
N GLY A 45 1.10 -4.35 24.56
CA GLY A 45 0.05 -3.81 23.71
C GLY A 45 -0.36 -4.72 22.58
N GLU A 46 -1.37 -4.26 21.84
CA GLU A 46 -1.84 -4.83 20.60
C GLU A 46 -1.94 -3.73 19.57
N GLY A 47 -1.88 -4.10 18.30
CA GLY A 47 -2.12 -3.21 17.18
C GLY A 47 -2.60 -4.00 15.98
N GLU A 48 -2.81 -3.30 14.88
CA GLU A 48 -3.17 -3.91 13.61
C GLU A 48 -2.27 -3.38 12.50
N ILE A 49 -2.04 -4.23 11.49
CA ILE A 49 -1.32 -3.86 10.28
C ILE A 49 -2.22 -4.16 9.09
N LEU A 50 -2.40 -3.16 8.24
CA LEU A 50 -3.03 -3.30 6.94
C LEU A 50 -1.94 -3.31 5.87
N LEU A 51 -1.79 -4.44 5.17
CA LEU A 51 -0.87 -4.61 4.05
C LEU A 51 -1.66 -4.54 2.76
N LEU A 52 -1.32 -3.55 1.93
CA LEU A 52 -1.85 -3.38 0.58
C LEU A 52 -0.87 -3.99 -0.43
N TYR A 53 -1.38 -4.79 -1.36
CA TYR A 53 -0.59 -5.36 -2.45
C TYR A 53 -1.02 -4.75 -3.79
N GLN A 54 -0.04 -4.45 -4.63
CA GLN A 54 -0.28 -3.87 -5.96
C GLN A 54 -1.03 -4.85 -6.86
N ARG A 55 -2.03 -4.36 -7.60
CA ARG A 55 -2.84 -5.18 -8.53
C ARG A 55 -2.83 -4.63 -9.94
N HIS A 56 -3.23 -5.51 -10.85
CA HIS A 56 -3.62 -5.08 -12.19
C HIS A 56 -4.98 -4.37 -12.07
N PRO A 57 -5.26 -3.28 -12.81
CA PRO A 57 -6.53 -2.57 -12.73
C PRO A 57 -7.76 -3.46 -12.95
N ASP A 58 -7.66 -4.50 -13.79
CA ASP A 58 -8.75 -5.48 -14.01
C ASP A 58 -9.13 -6.31 -12.77
N LYS A 59 -8.30 -6.27 -11.74
CA LYS A 59 -8.51 -7.00 -10.49
C LYS A 59 -9.00 -6.08 -9.36
N GLY A 60 -9.22 -4.79 -9.62
CA GLY A 60 -9.77 -3.84 -8.67
C GLY A 60 -11.28 -3.64 -8.83
N VAL A 61 -11.87 -2.92 -7.88
CA VAL A 61 -13.25 -2.44 -8.03
C VAL A 61 -13.33 -1.49 -9.23
N GLN A 62 -14.02 -1.90 -10.28
CA GLN A 62 -14.26 -1.03 -11.44
C GLN A 62 -15.29 0.03 -11.07
N GLY A 63 -14.86 1.29 -11.01
CA GLY A 63 -15.77 2.42 -10.86
C GLY A 63 -16.56 2.65 -12.15
N GLU A 64 -17.86 3.00 -12.03
CA GLU A 64 -18.70 3.29 -13.20
C GLU A 64 -18.42 4.67 -13.81
N GLU A 65 -17.82 5.60 -13.05
CA GLU A 65 -17.55 6.97 -13.46
C GLU A 65 -16.08 7.36 -13.19
N THR A 66 -15.40 7.88 -14.21
CA THR A 66 -14.06 8.45 -14.09
C THR A 66 -14.16 9.84 -13.47
N VAL A 67 -13.42 10.08 -12.38
CA VAL A 67 -13.38 11.38 -11.71
C VAL A 67 -12.00 12.00 -11.84
N SER A 68 -11.93 13.33 -11.88
CA SER A 68 -10.65 14.04 -11.87
C SER A 68 -9.95 13.93 -10.51
N TRP A 69 -8.63 14.14 -10.46
CA TRP A 69 -7.90 14.26 -9.20
C TRP A 69 -8.49 15.33 -8.27
N LYS A 70 -8.95 16.46 -8.82
CA LYS A 70 -9.58 17.53 -8.05
C LYS A 70 -10.84 17.08 -7.34
N GLU A 71 -11.65 16.25 -7.98
CA GLU A 71 -12.88 15.71 -7.38
C GLU A 71 -12.56 14.61 -6.38
N ALA A 72 -11.61 13.72 -6.71
CA ALA A 72 -11.16 12.63 -5.86
C ALA A 72 -10.52 13.15 -4.56
N LEU A 73 -9.79 14.26 -4.64
CA LEU A 73 -9.07 14.87 -3.51
C LEU A 73 -9.77 16.10 -2.95
N ARG A 74 -11.06 16.34 -3.27
CA ARG A 74 -11.78 17.56 -2.88
C ARG A 74 -11.77 17.86 -1.37
N ASP A 75 -11.59 16.82 -0.56
CA ASP A 75 -11.63 16.87 0.90
C ASP A 75 -10.25 17.16 1.51
N ILE A 76 -9.20 17.24 0.69
CA ILE A 76 -7.84 17.61 1.09
C ILE A 76 -7.31 18.74 0.20
N ASP A 77 -6.55 19.68 0.75
CA ASP A 77 -5.96 20.80 -0.01
C ASP A 77 -4.71 20.36 -0.78
N VAL A 78 -4.91 19.41 -1.72
CA VAL A 78 -3.85 18.84 -2.57
C VAL A 78 -4.29 18.96 -4.03
N ASP A 79 -3.48 19.68 -4.82
CA ASP A 79 -3.62 19.75 -6.27
C ASP A 79 -2.53 18.91 -6.94
N LEU A 80 -2.94 17.88 -7.67
CA LEU A 80 -2.02 17.00 -8.40
C LEU A 80 -1.94 17.43 -9.86
N GLU A 81 -0.74 17.82 -10.30
CA GLU A 81 -0.48 18.14 -11.70
C GLU A 81 -0.69 16.91 -12.59
N ALA A 82 -1.68 16.96 -13.49
CA ALA A 82 -2.01 15.85 -14.38
C ALA A 82 -0.83 15.36 -15.22
N ALA A 83 0.08 16.28 -15.59
CA ALA A 83 1.29 15.95 -16.35
C ALA A 83 2.29 15.05 -15.59
N LYS A 84 2.15 14.90 -14.27
CA LYS A 84 3.01 14.06 -13.42
C LYS A 84 2.29 12.84 -12.85
N TRP A 85 0.99 12.95 -12.63
CA TRP A 85 0.20 11.99 -11.86
C TRP A 85 -0.98 11.38 -12.63
N GLY A 86 -1.07 11.66 -13.93
CA GLY A 86 -2.20 11.26 -14.77
C GLY A 86 -3.41 12.17 -14.57
N GLU A 87 -4.40 12.06 -15.46
CA GLU A 87 -5.60 12.91 -15.43
C GLU A 87 -6.59 12.52 -14.32
N SER A 88 -6.57 11.25 -13.91
CA SER A 88 -7.49 10.69 -12.92
C SER A 88 -6.84 9.56 -12.11
N PRO A 89 -7.37 9.24 -10.92
CA PRO A 89 -6.95 8.06 -10.17
C PRO A 89 -7.27 6.75 -10.90
N GLN A 90 -8.40 6.69 -11.63
CA GLN A 90 -8.82 5.49 -12.35
C GLN A 90 -7.82 5.16 -13.46
N GLN A 91 -7.42 3.90 -13.53
CA GLN A 91 -6.46 3.41 -14.51
C GLN A 91 -7.07 2.33 -15.36
N VAL A 92 -6.84 2.40 -16.67
CA VAL A 92 -7.33 1.39 -17.61
C VAL A 92 -6.28 0.32 -17.83
N ALA A 93 -6.71 -0.92 -18.05
CA ALA A 93 -5.83 -2.07 -18.26
C ALA A 93 -4.84 -1.86 -19.41
N ASP A 94 -5.33 -1.43 -20.57
CA ASP A 94 -4.52 -1.19 -21.77
C ASP A 94 -3.34 -0.23 -21.52
N GLU A 95 -3.51 0.73 -20.61
CA GLU A 95 -2.48 1.70 -20.27
C GLU A 95 -1.28 1.01 -19.61
N VAL A 96 -1.55 0.11 -18.65
CA VAL A 96 -0.49 -0.57 -17.88
C VAL A 96 0.02 -1.85 -18.51
N ASP A 97 -0.76 -2.48 -19.38
CA ASP A 97 -0.28 -3.63 -20.17
C ASP A 97 0.92 -3.24 -21.05
N SER A 98 0.97 -1.97 -21.48
CA SER A 98 2.12 -1.41 -22.21
C SER A 98 3.37 -1.21 -21.34
N LEU A 99 3.23 -1.21 -20.01
CA LEU A 99 4.30 -0.90 -19.06
C LEU A 99 5.10 -2.14 -18.69
N THR A 100 6.01 -2.51 -19.58
CA THR A 100 7.03 -3.53 -19.29
C THR A 100 8.25 -2.92 -18.62
N PHE A 101 8.82 -3.59 -17.62
CA PHE A 101 9.98 -3.05 -16.91
C PHE A 101 11.26 -3.11 -17.75
N CYS A 102 11.97 -2.00 -17.86
CA CYS A 102 13.29 -1.93 -18.47
C CYS A 102 13.99 -0.59 -18.12
N CYS A 103 14.91 -0.12 -18.95
CA CYS A 103 15.77 1.02 -18.66
C CYS A 103 15.28 2.40 -19.10
N CYS A 104 14.25 2.50 -19.93
CA CYS A 104 13.76 3.77 -20.51
C CYS A 104 12.30 3.69 -20.95
N GLU A 105 11.69 4.86 -21.17
CA GLU A 105 10.40 5.01 -21.86
C GLU A 105 10.35 4.32 -23.23
N CYS A 106 11.49 4.29 -23.94
CA CYS A 106 11.61 3.63 -25.23
C CYS A 106 11.29 2.12 -25.20
N CYS A 107 11.47 1.48 -24.04
CA CYS A 107 11.18 0.05 -23.86
C CYS A 107 9.69 -0.27 -23.75
N HIS A 108 8.84 0.70 -23.43
CA HIS A 108 7.38 0.52 -23.42
C HIS A 108 6.79 0.53 -24.83
N SER A 109 7.58 0.86 -25.85
CA SER A 109 7.12 0.78 -27.24
C SER A 109 6.86 -0.67 -27.65
N ILE A 110 5.86 -0.89 -28.51
CA ILE A 110 5.43 -2.21 -29.01
C ILE A 110 6.61 -3.06 -29.53
N LYS A 111 7.61 -2.42 -30.15
CA LYS A 111 8.78 -3.09 -30.71
C LYS A 111 9.66 -3.75 -29.64
N CYS A 112 9.73 -3.15 -28.45
CA CYS A 112 10.57 -3.60 -27.35
C CYS A 112 9.79 -4.39 -26.30
N GLN A 113 8.48 -4.14 -26.20
CA GLN A 113 7.58 -4.69 -25.18
C GLN A 113 7.67 -6.21 -25.02
N LYS A 114 7.71 -6.97 -26.12
CA LYS A 114 7.77 -8.45 -26.06
C LYS A 114 9.04 -8.97 -25.42
N LEU A 115 10.18 -8.32 -25.69
CA LEU A 115 11.46 -8.74 -25.14
C LEU A 115 11.58 -8.29 -23.67
N SER A 116 11.17 -7.07 -23.37
CA SER A 116 11.19 -6.53 -22.01
C SER A 116 10.25 -7.29 -21.07
N SER A 117 9.02 -7.62 -21.51
CA SER A 117 8.07 -8.37 -20.68
C SER A 117 8.60 -9.76 -20.30
N VAL A 118 9.24 -10.46 -21.24
CA VAL A 118 9.81 -11.79 -20.99
C VAL A 118 11.00 -11.72 -20.04
N MET A 119 11.90 -10.74 -20.23
CA MET A 119 13.15 -10.66 -19.48
C MET A 119 12.97 -10.06 -18.09
N TYR A 120 12.01 -9.15 -17.92
CA TYR A 120 11.91 -8.30 -16.75
C TYR A 120 10.50 -8.19 -16.15
N GLY A 121 9.49 -8.72 -16.82
CA GLY A 121 8.10 -8.63 -16.39
C GLY A 121 7.41 -7.34 -16.81
N ALA A 122 6.17 -7.20 -16.36
CA ALA A 122 5.30 -6.07 -16.66
C ALA A 122 4.60 -5.58 -15.41
N PHE A 123 4.02 -4.39 -15.45
CA PHE A 123 3.20 -3.90 -14.37
C PHE A 123 2.10 -4.92 -13.99
N PRO A 124 1.81 -5.13 -12.69
CA PRO A 124 2.55 -4.65 -11.52
C PRO A 124 3.64 -5.64 -11.05
N GLN A 125 3.81 -6.77 -11.76
CA GLN A 125 4.69 -7.89 -11.43
C GLN A 125 5.93 -7.90 -12.31
N HIS A 126 6.89 -7.06 -11.96
CA HIS A 126 8.16 -6.96 -12.66
C HIS A 126 9.35 -7.04 -11.70
N ASN A 127 10.52 -7.34 -12.24
CA ASN A 127 11.77 -7.29 -11.51
C ASN A 127 12.14 -5.84 -11.18
N THR A 128 12.87 -5.58 -10.10
CA THR A 128 13.36 -4.25 -9.68
C THR A 128 14.86 -4.06 -9.90
N VAL A 129 15.53 -4.91 -10.71
CA VAL A 129 16.98 -4.81 -11.02
C VAL A 129 17.38 -3.38 -11.44
N ASN A 130 16.45 -2.64 -12.04
CA ASN A 130 16.59 -1.20 -12.22
C ASN A 130 15.81 -0.43 -11.14
N GLN A 131 16.50 0.18 -10.17
CA GLN A 131 15.84 0.83 -9.02
C GLN A 131 14.97 2.05 -9.38
N PHE A 132 15.00 2.50 -10.64
CA PHE A 132 14.26 3.66 -11.11
C PHE A 132 13.10 3.24 -12.01
N PHE A 133 11.91 3.75 -11.67
CA PHE A 133 10.77 3.72 -12.56
C PHE A 133 10.90 4.79 -13.64
N THR A 134 10.43 4.45 -14.83
CA THR A 134 10.12 5.46 -15.84
C THR A 134 8.98 6.35 -15.31
N PRO A 135 8.85 7.60 -15.79
CA PRO A 135 7.74 8.47 -15.41
C PRO A 135 6.37 7.79 -15.52
N ARG A 136 6.09 7.05 -16.61
CA ARG A 136 4.81 6.34 -16.76
C ARG A 136 4.61 5.21 -15.75
N MET A 137 5.67 4.48 -15.41
CA MET A 137 5.59 3.46 -14.36
C MET A 137 5.39 4.07 -12.99
N LEU A 138 6.08 5.17 -12.70
CA LEU A 138 5.92 5.91 -11.45
C LEU A 138 4.49 6.39 -11.30
N GLU A 139 3.94 7.02 -12.34
CA GLU A 139 2.54 7.46 -12.39
C GLU A 139 1.58 6.29 -12.12
N ALA A 140 1.76 5.17 -12.84
CA ALA A 140 0.88 4.03 -12.72
C ALA A 140 0.87 3.41 -11.31
N TYR A 141 2.04 3.31 -10.67
CA TYR A 141 2.13 2.84 -9.28
C TYR A 141 1.49 3.78 -8.27
N HIS A 142 1.52 5.09 -8.49
CA HIS A 142 0.88 6.04 -7.59
C HIS A 142 -0.65 6.02 -7.71
N ARG A 143 -1.16 5.97 -8.95
CA ARG A 143 -2.60 5.80 -9.22
C ARG A 143 -3.13 4.49 -8.63
N GLU A 144 -2.41 3.40 -8.86
CA GLU A 144 -2.75 2.10 -8.28
C GLU A 144 -2.68 2.10 -6.74
N GLY A 145 -1.65 2.73 -6.16
CA GLY A 145 -1.52 2.90 -4.71
C GLY A 145 -2.68 3.68 -4.11
N TYR A 146 -3.12 4.76 -4.76
CA TYR A 146 -4.30 5.51 -4.36
C TYR A 146 -5.56 4.64 -4.39
N ASN A 147 -5.81 3.93 -5.49
CA ASN A 147 -6.98 3.06 -5.63
C ASN A 147 -6.97 1.91 -4.62
N ALA A 148 -5.79 1.36 -4.28
CA ALA A 148 -5.65 0.38 -3.21
C ALA A 148 -6.01 0.95 -1.84
N CYS A 149 -5.55 2.17 -1.53
CA CYS A 149 -5.87 2.83 -0.27
C CYS A 149 -7.36 3.15 -0.12
N VAL A 150 -8.01 3.60 -1.19
CA VAL A 150 -9.45 3.88 -1.19
C VAL A 150 -10.25 2.60 -1.00
N GLU A 151 -9.96 1.55 -1.78
CA GLU A 151 -10.65 0.26 -1.68
C GLU A 151 -10.47 -0.40 -0.31
N ALA A 152 -9.30 -0.19 0.32
CA ALA A 152 -8.99 -0.74 1.63
C ALA A 152 -9.44 0.13 2.82
N GLU A 153 -10.15 1.24 2.56
CA GLU A 153 -10.58 2.20 3.59
C GLU A 153 -9.41 2.64 4.48
N ALA A 154 -8.23 2.84 3.88
CA ALA A 154 -6.99 3.06 4.63
C ALA A 154 -7.04 4.30 5.53
N ALA A 155 -7.80 5.33 5.13
CA ALA A 155 -8.02 6.52 5.93
C ALA A 155 -8.79 6.20 7.23
N GLU A 156 -9.80 5.33 7.17
CA GLU A 156 -10.55 4.90 8.34
C GLU A 156 -9.70 3.99 9.23
N PHE A 157 -8.95 3.06 8.62
CA PHE A 157 -7.99 2.22 9.34
C PHE A 157 -6.99 3.06 10.15
N LEU A 158 -6.42 4.11 9.55
CA LEU A 158 -5.49 5.02 10.23
C LEU A 158 -6.20 5.96 11.22
N GLY A 159 -7.44 6.38 10.92
CA GLY A 159 -8.24 7.22 11.81
C GLY A 159 -8.71 6.49 13.08
N ALA A 160 -9.01 5.20 12.97
CA ALA A 160 -9.37 4.35 14.11
C ALA A 160 -8.23 4.25 15.15
N VAL A 161 -6.96 4.36 14.72
CA VAL A 161 -5.80 4.38 15.61
C VAL A 161 -5.76 5.66 16.44
N ASN A 162 -6.09 6.81 15.85
CA ASN A 162 -6.09 8.10 16.56
C ASN A 162 -7.20 8.21 17.63
N GLY A 163 -8.28 7.43 17.49
CA GLY A 163 -9.34 7.33 18.51
C GLY A 163 -8.98 6.50 19.73
N ILE A 164 -7.92 5.68 19.68
CA ILE A 164 -7.51 4.79 20.78
C ILE A 164 -6.56 5.51 21.76
N GLU A 165 -5.74 6.45 21.26
CA GLU A 165 -4.83 7.25 22.12
C GLU A 165 -5.54 8.17 23.12
N THR A 166 -6.83 8.48 22.92
CA THR A 166 -7.59 9.37 23.81
C THR A 166 -8.23 8.68 25.02
N THR A 167 -8.14 7.35 25.12
CA THR A 167 -8.72 6.60 26.27
C THR A 167 -7.73 6.16 27.34
N SER A 168 -6.42 6.36 27.17
CA SER A 168 -5.42 6.04 28.18
C SER A 168 -4.94 7.25 28.97
N THR A 169 -5.87 8.05 29.52
CA THR A 169 -5.53 8.95 30.63
C THR A 169 -5.24 8.11 31.86
N ILE A 170 -3.96 7.83 32.11
CA ILE A 170 -3.48 7.24 33.34
C ILE A 170 -3.77 8.23 34.47
N GLU A 171 -4.71 7.88 35.35
CA GLU A 171 -4.90 8.57 36.63
C GLU A 171 -3.64 8.38 37.49
N TYR A 172 -2.89 9.45 37.67
CA TYR A 172 -1.88 9.51 38.72
C TYR A 172 -2.57 9.67 40.07
N HIS A 173 -2.80 8.57 40.79
CA HIS A 173 -3.06 8.64 42.21
C HIS A 173 -1.75 8.95 42.96
N THR A 174 -1.56 10.22 43.33
CA THR A 174 -0.62 10.58 44.40
C THR A 174 -1.32 10.40 45.75
N GLY A 175 -1.04 9.29 46.42
CA GLY A 175 -1.34 9.09 47.84
C GLY A 175 -0.05 9.21 48.65
N LEU A 176 0.04 10.27 49.46
CA LEU A 176 0.93 10.38 50.61
C LEU A 176 0.49 9.42 51.72
#